data_AF-A0AAC8YEB2-F1
#
_entry.id   AF-A0AAC8YEB2-F1
#
_cell.length_a   1.000
_cell.length_b   1.000
_cell.length_c   1.000
_cell.angle_alpha   90.00
_cell.angle_beta   90.00
_cell.angle_gamma   90.00
#
_symmetry.space_group_name_H-M   'P 1'
#
loop_
_entity.id
_entity.type
_entity.pdbx_description
1 polymer ?
#
loop_
_entity_poly.entity_id
_entity_poly.type
_entity_poly.pdbx_seq_one_letter_code
_entity_poly.pdbx_strand_id
1 'polypeptide(L)' 'MIDAACMRLSAGVEALSALAPSTRDRIFGGDWPLMWGMRNRIAHGYLLVSPEIVRRTLAADVPVIIARIEAALGRPDPAT' A
#
# COMPACT_ATOMS: atom_id res chain seq x y z
N MET A 1 -18.05 -0.19 5.72
CA MET A 1 -17.01 0.85 5.51
C MET A 1 -15.62 0.23 5.32
N ILE A 2 -15.28 -0.83 6.07
CA ILE A 2 -14.01 -1.57 5.93
C ILE A 2 -13.83 -2.17 4.53
N ASP A 3 -14.88 -2.71 3.92
CA ASP A 3 -14.82 -3.35 2.59
C ASP A 3 -14.33 -2.35 1.53
N ALA A 4 -14.85 -1.14 1.58
CA ALA A 4 -14.50 -0.04 0.69
C ALA A 4 -13.04 0.41 0.87
N ALA A 5 -12.50 0.34 2.10
CA ALA A 5 -11.10 0.64 2.38
C ALA A 5 -10.18 -0.49 1.90
N CYS A 6 -10.55 -1.76 2.13
CA CYS A 6 -9.85 -2.91 1.59
C CYS A 6 -9.77 -2.87 0.06
N MET A 7 -10.89 -2.57 -0.62
CA MET A 7 -10.91 -2.45 -2.08
C MET A 7 -9.99 -1.34 -2.59
N ARG A 8 -9.96 -0.19 -1.90
CA ARG A 8 -9.04 0.92 -2.24
C ARG A 8 -7.58 0.55 -2.02
N LEU A 9 -7.26 -0.11 -0.91
CA LEU A 9 -5.90 -0.56 -0.61
C LEU A 9 -5.42 -1.57 -1.65
N SER A 10 -6.27 -2.55 -1.99
CA SER A 10 -5.99 -3.54 -3.04
C SER A 10 -5.73 -2.86 -4.39
N ALA A 11 -6.62 -1.95 -4.80
CA ALA A 11 -6.46 -1.20 -6.06
C ALA A 11 -5.20 -0.31 -6.07
N GLY A 12 -4.85 0.29 -4.94
CA GLY A 12 -3.63 1.09 -4.81
C GLY A 12 -2.37 0.25 -5.03
N VAL A 13 -2.28 -0.92 -4.38
CA VAL A 13 -1.14 -1.84 -4.57
C VAL A 13 -1.11 -2.39 -6.00
N GLU A 14 -2.26 -2.70 -6.60
CA GLU A 14 -2.35 -3.09 -8.01
C GLU A 14 -1.80 -2.03 -8.95
N ALA A 15 -2.16 -0.75 -8.74
CA ALA A 15 -1.65 0.34 -9.57
C ALA A 15 -0.12 0.44 -9.49
N LEU A 16 0.46 0.25 -8.30
CA LEU A 16 1.92 0.24 -8.10
C LEU A 16 2.61 -0.96 -8.78
N SER A 17 1.88 -2.04 -9.06
CA SER A 17 2.45 -3.20 -9.76
C SER A 17 2.75 -2.92 -11.23
N ALA A 18 2.11 -1.91 -11.83
CA ALA A 18 2.35 -1.47 -13.20
C ALA A 18 3.67 -0.69 -13.37
N LEU A 19 4.33 -0.32 -12.26
CA LEU A 19 5.66 0.30 -12.32
C LEU A 19 6.71 -0.68 -12.86
N ALA A 20 7.70 -0.14 -13.58
CA ALA A 20 8.86 -0.92 -13.98
C ALA A 20 9.51 -1.59 -12.75
N PRO A 21 9.98 -2.86 -12.85
CA PRO A 21 10.51 -3.59 -11.69
C PRO A 21 11.63 -2.85 -10.96
N SER A 22 12.54 -2.19 -11.69
CA SER A 22 13.63 -1.38 -11.12
C SER A 22 13.12 -0.16 -10.36
N THR A 23 12.09 0.51 -10.86
CA THR A 23 11.45 1.64 -10.17
C THR A 23 10.76 1.18 -8.90
N ARG A 24 10.03 0.06 -8.96
CA ARG A 24 9.31 -0.51 -7.82
C ARG A 24 10.28 -0.99 -6.74
N ASP A 25 11.36 -1.66 -7.13
CA ASP A 25 12.41 -2.12 -6.23
C ASP A 25 13.13 -0.93 -5.55
N ARG A 26 13.42 0.13 -6.31
CA ARG A 26 13.99 1.36 -5.74
C ARG A 26 13.10 2.02 -4.70
N ILE A 27 11.77 2.02 -4.88
CA ILE A 27 10.83 2.73 -4.01
C ILE A 27 10.41 1.87 -2.81
N PHE A 28 10.16 0.58 -3.03
CA PHE A 28 9.57 -0.31 -2.03
C PHE A 28 10.51 -1.45 -1.61
N GLY A 29 11.43 -1.86 -2.47
CA GLY A 29 12.46 -2.87 -2.19
C GLY A 29 11.89 -4.11 -1.49
N GLY A 30 12.51 -4.46 -0.35
CA GLY A 30 12.13 -5.61 0.47
C GLY A 30 10.71 -5.56 1.06
N ASP A 31 10.04 -4.42 1.05
CA ASP A 31 8.65 -4.30 1.54
C ASP A 31 7.61 -4.68 0.47
N TRP A 32 8.01 -4.71 -0.81
CA TRP A 32 7.09 -5.03 -1.91
C TRP A 32 6.38 -6.39 -1.75
N PRO A 33 7.05 -7.50 -1.37
CA PRO A 33 6.39 -8.77 -1.10
C PRO A 33 5.30 -8.70 -0.01
N LEU A 34 5.50 -7.86 1.01
CA LEU A 34 4.53 -7.66 2.08
C LEU A 34 3.30 -6.90 1.59
N MET A 35 3.51 -5.82 0.82
CA MET A 35 2.42 -5.05 0.18
C MET A 35 1.60 -5.95 -0.75
N TRP A 36 2.27 -6.72 -1.61
CA TRP A 36 1.62 -7.65 -2.54
C TRP A 36 0.87 -8.77 -1.79
N GLY A 37 1.45 -9.29 -0.70
CA GLY A 37 0.80 -10.26 0.18
C GLY A 37 -0.49 -9.73 0.79
N MET A 38 -0.50 -8.48 1.26
CA MET A 38 -1.69 -7.83 1.81
C MET A 38 -2.79 -7.70 0.74
N ARG A 39 -2.44 -7.26 -0.47
CA ARG A 39 -3.36 -7.24 -1.62
C ARG A 39 -3.95 -8.63 -1.89
N ASN A 40 -3.11 -9.67 -1.95
CA ASN A 40 -3.59 -11.03 -2.22
C ASN A 40 -4.53 -11.55 -1.14
N ARG A 41 -4.27 -11.21 0.12
CA ARG A 41 -5.14 -11.56 1.25
C ARG A 41 -6.50 -10.88 1.16
N ILE A 42 -6.55 -9.62 0.72
CA ILE A 42 -7.81 -8.90 0.48
C ILE A 42 -8.60 -9.55 -0.67
N ALA A 43 -7.93 -9.88 -1.78
CA ALA A 43 -8.54 -10.50 -2.95
C ALA A 43 -9.12 -11.90 -2.65
N HIS A 44 -8.48 -12.67 -1.79
CA HIS A 44 -8.92 -14.03 -1.41
C HIS A 44 -10.01 -14.04 -0.33
N GLY A 45 -10.36 -12.90 0.27
CA GLY A 45 -11.45 -12.80 1.23
C GLY A 45 -11.09 -11.95 2.43
N TYR A 46 -11.36 -10.64 2.33
CA TYR A 46 -11.21 -9.70 3.43
C TYR A 46 -12.14 -10.00 4.62
N LEU A 47 -13.15 -10.85 4.46
CA LEU A 47 -14.00 -11.34 5.56
C LEU A 47 -13.19 -12.08 6.64
N LEU A 48 -12.02 -12.61 6.29
CA LEU A 48 -11.07 -13.25 7.20
C LEU A 48 -9.97 -12.29 7.70
N VAL A 49 -9.97 -11.04 7.22
CA VAL A 49 -9.05 -10.00 7.66
C VAL A 49 -9.74 -9.23 8.79
N SER A 50 -9.13 -9.24 9.97
CA SER A 50 -9.66 -8.48 11.10
C SER A 50 -9.75 -6.98 10.75
N PRO A 51 -10.90 -6.32 11.00
CA PRO A 51 -11.04 -4.87 10.84
C PRO A 51 -9.96 -4.05 11.53
N GLU A 52 -9.41 -4.57 12.64
CA GLU A 52 -8.33 -3.94 13.38
C GLU A 52 -7.01 -3.96 12.61
N ILE A 53 -6.71 -5.05 11.89
CA ILE A 53 -5.53 -5.14 11.03
C ILE A 53 -5.65 -4.12 9.90
N VAL A 54 -6.82 -4.02 9.27
CA VAL A 54 -7.06 -3.04 8.20
C VAL A 54 -6.86 -1.62 8.73
N ARG A 55 -7.44 -1.29 9.90
CA ARG A 55 -7.25 0.02 10.54
C ARG A 55 -5.78 0.33 10.82
N ARG A 56 -5.02 -0.62 11.36
CA ARG A 56 -3.58 -0.43 11.63
C ARG A 56 -2.81 -0.19 10.34
N THR A 57 -3.08 -0.96 9.28
CA THR A 57 -2.43 -0.76 7.99
C THR A 57 -2.76 0.60 7.40
N LEU A 58 -4.01 1.05 7.49
CA LEU A 58 -4.40 2.40 7.05
C LEU A 58 -3.71 3.51 7.86
N ALA A 59 -3.52 3.31 9.17
CA ALA A 59 -2.94 4.32 10.04
C ALA A 59 -1.40 4.35 10.00
N ALA A 60 -0.75 3.19 9.84
CA ALA A 60 0.70 3.05 9.94
C ALA A 60 1.39 2.88 8.57
N ASP A 61 0.84 2.05 7.68
CA ASP A 61 1.54 1.66 6.46
C ASP A 61 1.24 2.62 5.29
N VAL A 62 -0.02 3.03 5.15
CA VAL A 62 -0.44 3.92 4.04
C VAL A 62 0.31 5.26 4.04
N PRO A 63 0.47 5.98 5.16
CA PRO A 63 1.23 7.23 5.17
C PRO A 63 2.69 7.03 4.74
N VAL A 64 3.31 5.92 5.13
CA VAL A 64 4.69 5.58 4.73
C VAL A 64 4.77 5.30 3.24
N ILE A 65 3.80 4.57 2.67
CA ILE A 65 3.73 4.32 1.22
C ILE A 65 3.61 5.65 0.46
N ILE A 66 2.73 6.55 0.90
CA ILE A 66 2.55 7.87 0.29
C ILE A 66 3.85 8.67 0.35
N ALA A 67 4.49 8.76 1.52
CA ALA A 67 5.73 9.50 1.69
C ALA A 67 6.85 9.00 0.76
N ARG A 68 6.98 7.68 0.58
CA ARG A 68 7.95 7.09 -0.36
C ARG A 68 7.65 7.43 -1.81
N ILE A 69 6.37 7.46 -2.21
CA ILE A 69 5.96 7.86 -3.55
C ILE A 69 6.26 9.35 -3.79
N GLU A 70 5.91 10.22 -2.86
CA GLU A 70 6.17 11.67 -2.96
C GLU A 70 7.67 11.97 -3.01
N ALA A 71 8.48 11.30 -2.17
CA ALA A 71 9.94 11.39 -2.22
C ALA A 71 10.50 10.93 -3.57
N ALA A 72 9.96 9.85 -4.15
CA ALA A 72 10.37 9.37 -5.47
C ALA A 72 9.97 10.32 -6.62
N LEU A 73 8.93 11.13 -6.42
CA LEU A 73 8.50 12.20 -7.32
C LEU A 73 9.26 13.52 -7.12
N GLY A 74 10.13 13.60 -6.09
CA GLY A 74 10.85 14.83 -5.75
C GLY A 74 9.96 15.94 -5.18
N ARG A 75 8.79 15.58 -4.64
CA ARG A 75 7.86 16.54 -4.01
C ARG A 75 8.17 16.64 -2.51
N PRO A 76 8.26 17.84 -1.94
CA PRO A 76 8.47 18.01 -0.51
C PRO A 76 7.24 17.55 0.29
N ASP A 77 7.49 17.07 1.51
CA ASP A 77 6.47 16.72 2.49
C ASP A 77 5.60 17.96 2.78
N PRO A 78 4.25 17.90 2.65
CA PRO A 78 3.37 19.05 2.89
C PRO A 78 3.33 19.55 4.36
N ALA A 79 4.24 19.10 5.22
CA ALA A 79 4.38 19.48 6.62
C ALA A 79 5.62 20.33 6.96
N THR A 80 6.34 20.87 5.96
CA THR A 80 7.37 21.93 6.14
C THR A 80 6.95 23.21 5.45
#